data_AF-A0A023DA64-F1
#
_entry.id   AF-A0A023DA64-F1
#
_cell.length_a   1.000
_cell.length_b   1.000
_cell.length_c   1.000
_cell.angle_alpha   90.00
_cell.angle_beta   90.00
_cell.angle_gamma   90.00
#
_symmetry.space_group_name_H-M   'P 1'
#
loop_
_entity.id
_entity.type
_entity.pdbx_description
1 polymer ?
#
loop_
_entity_poly.entity_id
_entity_poly.type
_entity_poly.pdbx_seq_one_letter_code
_entity_poly.pdbx_strand_id
1 'polypeptide(L)'
;MDETNELKRDGTEALALPPCAPHAGGGGAKAGPPGKRFSAKRKLEAVQRLVRGESLDAVSRDMGAPAHRLSEWRDRALLAAEGALKEREHDARDEEIALLKAKVGELTMAGELLNAKIDRLEGGRPLAGRRSRR
;
A
#
# COMPACT_ATOMS: atom_id res chain seq x y z
N MET A 1 -57.30 -6.58 21.81
CA MET A 1 -56.86 -5.19 21.59
C MET A 1 -55.36 -5.29 21.58
N ASP A 2 -54.81 -5.58 20.41
CA ASP A 2 -53.42 -5.97 20.22
C ASP A 2 -52.62 -4.72 19.85
N GLU A 3 -51.61 -4.44 20.67
CA GLU A 3 -50.70 -3.31 20.55
C GLU A 3 -49.95 -3.33 19.21
N THR A 4 -50.12 -2.24 18.45
CA THR A 4 -49.31 -1.88 17.30
C THR A 4 -47.91 -1.49 17.76
N ASN A 5 -46.91 -2.35 17.52
CA ASN A 5 -45.50 -1.95 17.62
C ASN A 5 -44.90 -1.81 16.22
N GLU A 6 -44.97 -0.59 15.69
CA GLU A 6 -44.21 -0.12 14.54
C GLU A 6 -42.73 -0.01 14.90
N LEU A 7 -41.95 -1.08 14.68
CA LEU A 7 -40.50 -0.95 14.61
C LEU A 7 -40.10 -0.55 13.18
N LYS A 8 -39.89 0.75 12.99
CA LYS A 8 -39.18 1.31 11.83
C LYS A 8 -37.84 0.60 11.68
N ARG A 9 -37.65 -0.01 10.51
CA ARG A 9 -36.37 -0.52 10.04
C ARG A 9 -35.52 0.68 9.64
N ASP A 10 -34.63 1.10 10.51
CA ASP A 10 -33.54 1.99 10.12
C ASP A 10 -32.58 1.19 9.25
N GLY A 11 -32.70 1.38 7.94
CA GLY A 11 -31.72 0.95 6.96
C GLY A 11 -30.41 1.70 7.24
N THR A 12 -29.51 1.07 7.99
CA THR A 12 -28.12 1.51 8.08
C THR A 12 -27.46 1.09 6.77
N GLU A 13 -27.59 1.97 5.78
CA GLU A 13 -26.92 1.85 4.49
C GLU A 13 -25.42 1.76 4.75
N ALA A 14 -24.84 0.64 4.33
CA ALA A 14 -23.44 0.35 4.46
C ALA A 14 -22.65 1.45 3.74
N LEU A 15 -21.88 2.23 4.50
CA LEU A 15 -20.79 3.03 3.98
C LEU A 15 -19.77 2.07 3.36
N ALA A 16 -19.97 1.81 2.08
CA ALA A 16 -19.02 1.13 1.22
C ALA A 16 -17.72 1.93 1.25
N LEU A 17 -16.72 1.37 1.92
CA LEU A 17 -15.34 1.82 1.83
C LEU A 17 -14.93 1.76 0.34
N PRO A 18 -14.46 2.87 -0.25
CA PRO A 18 -13.93 2.82 -1.61
C PRO A 18 -12.68 1.93 -1.63
N PRO A 19 -12.48 1.13 -2.69
CA PRO A 19 -11.29 0.31 -2.83
C PRO A 19 -10.03 1.19 -2.84
N CYS A 20 -9.02 0.77 -2.07
CA CYS A 20 -7.70 1.37 -2.00
C CYS A 20 -7.20 1.76 -3.41
N ALA A 21 -7.17 3.05 -3.67
CA ALA A 21 -6.41 3.59 -4.78
C ALA A 21 -4.92 3.30 -4.53
N PRO A 22 -4.17 2.80 -5.53
CA PRO A 22 -2.73 2.84 -5.45
C PRO A 22 -2.35 4.33 -5.40
N HIS A 23 -1.67 4.71 -4.33
CA HIS A 23 -1.08 6.03 -4.13
C HIS A 23 0.05 6.18 -5.15
N ALA A 24 -0.35 6.44 -6.39
CA ALA A 24 0.53 6.85 -7.46
C ALA A 24 1.08 8.23 -7.07
N GLY A 25 2.37 8.25 -6.73
CA GLY A 25 3.12 9.47 -6.45
C GLY A 25 2.94 10.48 -7.59
N GLY A 26 2.18 11.52 -7.32
CA GLY A 26 1.82 12.56 -8.28
C GLY A 26 1.69 13.90 -7.58
N GLY A 27 2.71 14.29 -6.81
CA GLY A 27 2.86 15.66 -6.33
C GLY A 27 3.03 16.59 -7.53
N GLY A 28 1.93 17.16 -7.99
CA GLY A 28 1.87 18.09 -9.10
C GLY A 28 2.58 19.39 -8.77
N ALA A 29 3.77 19.58 -9.34
CA ALA A 29 4.37 20.88 -9.55
C ALA A 29 4.61 21.06 -11.05
N LYS A 30 3.85 22.01 -11.62
CA LYS A 30 3.91 22.66 -12.95
C LYS A 30 4.89 22.02 -13.95
N ALA A 31 4.33 21.54 -15.06
CA ALA A 31 5.05 21.09 -16.24
C ALA A 31 5.98 22.19 -16.79
N GLY A 32 7.24 22.18 -16.35
CA GLY A 32 8.35 22.73 -17.11
C GLY A 32 8.70 21.81 -18.29
N PRO A 33 9.56 22.28 -19.23
CA PRO A 33 9.91 21.56 -20.46
C PRO A 33 10.40 20.13 -20.14
N PRO A 34 10.25 19.15 -21.06
CA PRO A 34 10.42 17.72 -20.80
C PRO A 34 11.66 17.47 -19.96
N GLY A 35 11.43 17.30 -18.66
CA GLY A 35 12.49 17.32 -17.68
C GLY A 35 13.30 16.06 -17.84
N LYS A 36 14.58 16.21 -18.19
CA LYS A 36 15.55 15.12 -18.18
C LYS A 36 15.36 14.31 -16.89
N ARG A 37 15.00 13.03 -17.01
CA ARG A 37 14.72 12.17 -15.85
C ARG A 37 16.04 11.94 -15.13
N PHE A 38 16.17 12.47 -13.92
CA PHE A 38 17.33 12.22 -13.07
C PHE A 38 17.18 10.86 -12.39
N SER A 39 18.20 10.01 -12.49
CA SER A 39 18.26 8.75 -11.75
C SER A 39 18.30 9.00 -10.25
N ALA A 40 17.81 8.05 -9.45
CA ALA A 40 17.83 8.16 -7.99
C ALA A 40 19.24 8.39 -7.45
N LYS A 41 20.24 7.67 -7.99
CA LYS A 41 21.66 7.85 -7.65
C LYS A 41 22.14 9.28 -7.87
N ARG A 42 21.75 9.90 -8.99
CA ARG A 42 22.16 11.27 -9.33
C ARG A 42 21.48 12.32 -8.46
N LYS A 43 20.23 12.08 -8.02
CA LYS A 43 19.58 12.94 -7.02
C LYS A 43 20.25 12.83 -5.65
N LEU A 44 20.64 11.62 -5.25
CA LEU A 44 21.33 11.37 -3.98
C LEU A 44 22.69 12.08 -3.95
N GLU A 45 23.49 11.99 -5.01
CA GLU A 45 24.76 12.71 -5.12
C GLU A 45 24.56 14.23 -4.96
N ALA A 46 23.53 14.79 -5.59
CA ALA A 46 23.18 16.20 -5.46
C ALA A 46 22.90 16.58 -4.00
N VAL A 47 22.10 15.78 -3.31
CA VAL A 47 21.76 16.01 -1.90
C VAL A 47 22.98 15.88 -0.99
N GLN A 48 23.86 14.89 -1.22
CA GLN A 48 25.08 14.70 -0.43
C GLN A 48 26.02 15.91 -0.52
N ARG A 49 26.18 16.49 -1.72
CA ARG A 49 26.97 17.71 -1.93
C ARG A 49 26.37 18.90 -1.18
N LEU A 50 25.04 19.06 -1.23
CA LEU A 50 24.34 20.11 -0.51
C LEU A 50 24.47 19.95 1.02
N VAL A 51 24.40 18.73 1.55
CA VAL A 51 24.61 18.46 2.98
C VAL A 51 26.06 18.70 3.40
N ARG A 52 27.03 18.51 2.50
CA ARG A 52 28.44 18.86 2.74
C ARG A 52 28.70 20.37 2.79
N GLY A 53 27.72 21.20 2.40
CA GLY A 53 27.82 22.66 2.41
C GLY A 53 28.22 23.29 1.08
N GLU A 54 28.18 22.53 -0.02
CA GLU A 54 28.37 23.10 -1.36
C GLU A 54 27.20 24.04 -1.72
N SER A 55 27.49 25.13 -2.44
CA SER A 55 26.47 26.12 -2.79
C SER A 55 25.47 25.57 -3.79
N LEU A 56 24.20 25.93 -3.62
CA LEU A 56 23.09 25.48 -4.46
C LEU A 56 23.33 25.81 -5.94
N ASP A 57 23.96 26.95 -6.22
CA ASP A 57 24.28 27.40 -7.58
C ASP A 57 25.43 26.62 -8.22
N ALA A 58 26.43 26.18 -7.44
CA ALA A 58 27.51 25.34 -7.95
C ALA A 58 26.97 23.96 -8.35
N VAL A 59 26.19 23.33 -7.48
CA VAL A 59 25.57 22.01 -7.74
C VAL A 59 24.60 22.07 -8.92
N SER A 60 23.86 23.18 -9.05
CA SER A 60 22.95 23.43 -10.19
C SER A 60 23.67 23.45 -11.53
N ARG A 61 24.82 24.13 -11.61
CA ARG A 61 25.62 24.23 -12.84
C ARG A 61 26.23 22.89 -13.23
N ASP A 62 26.81 22.17 -12.27
CA ASP A 62 27.46 20.88 -12.53
C ASP A 62 26.46 19.80 -12.96
N MET A 63 25.28 19.78 -12.35
CA MET A 63 24.29 18.73 -12.59
C MET A 63 23.25 19.11 -13.65
N GLY A 64 23.20 20.38 -14.06
CA GLY A 64 22.21 20.91 -15.00
C GLY A 64 20.77 20.84 -14.44
N ALA A 65 20.62 20.91 -13.12
CA ALA A 65 19.34 20.83 -12.43
C ALA A 65 19.00 22.19 -11.82
N PRO A 66 17.77 22.71 -11.97
CA PRO A 66 17.45 24.02 -11.45
C PRO A 66 17.46 24.04 -9.92
N ALA A 67 17.89 25.17 -9.35
CA ALA A 67 18.00 25.44 -7.91
C ALA A 67 16.76 24.99 -7.09
N HIS A 68 15.55 25.30 -7.56
CA HIS A 68 14.31 24.92 -6.86
C HIS A 68 14.11 23.40 -6.78
N ARG A 69 14.53 22.62 -7.79
CA ARG A 69 14.43 21.16 -7.72
C ARG A 69 15.46 20.59 -6.76
N LEU A 70 16.64 21.20 -6.67
CA LEU A 70 17.69 20.76 -5.74
C LEU A 70 17.26 20.99 -4.29
N SER A 71 16.64 22.12 -3.98
CA SER A 71 16.06 22.36 -2.64
C SER A 71 14.95 21.36 -2.33
N GLU A 72 14.03 21.12 -3.27
CA GLU A 72 12.97 20.11 -3.09
C GLU A 72 13.52 18.69 -2.87
N TRP A 73 14.63 18.32 -3.50
CA TRP A 73 15.24 17.00 -3.29
C TRP A 73 15.91 16.91 -1.93
N ARG A 74 16.59 17.97 -1.49
CA ARG A 74 17.18 18.04 -0.15
C ARG A 74 16.09 17.90 0.91
N ASP A 75 15.03 18.70 0.81
CA ASP A 75 13.98 18.73 1.82
C ASP A 75 13.24 17.39 1.88
N ARG A 76 12.94 16.77 0.73
CA ARG A 76 12.37 15.41 0.68
C ARG A 76 13.31 14.35 1.25
N ALA A 77 14.61 14.45 0.99
CA ALA A 77 15.59 13.51 1.53
C ALA A 77 15.70 13.63 3.05
N LEU A 78 15.64 14.86 3.59
CA LEU A 78 15.66 15.09 5.05
C LEU A 78 14.38 14.59 5.72
N LEU A 79 13.20 14.83 5.12
CA LEU A 79 11.93 14.28 5.63
C LEU A 79 11.92 12.75 5.59
N ALA A 80 12.44 12.15 4.52
CA ALA A 80 12.57 10.69 4.43
C ALA A 80 13.57 10.13 5.44
N ALA A 81 14.69 10.81 5.67
CA ALA A 81 15.67 10.43 6.68
C ALA A 81 15.09 10.55 8.10
N GLU A 82 14.35 11.63 8.38
CA GLU A 82 13.63 11.79 9.65
C GLU A 82 12.59 10.68 9.84
N GLY A 83 11.83 10.35 8.78
CA GLY A 83 10.92 9.21 8.76
C GLY A 83 11.64 7.90 9.08
N ALA A 84 12.73 7.60 8.38
CA ALA A 84 13.52 6.38 8.57
C ALA A 84 14.23 6.31 9.93
N LEU A 85 14.51 7.46 10.57
CA LEU A 85 15.09 7.50 11.93
C LEU A 85 14.01 7.38 13.02
N LYS A 86 12.78 7.82 12.75
CA LYS A 86 11.62 7.67 13.65
C LYS A 86 11.01 6.29 13.57
N GLU A 87 10.94 5.75 12.36
CA GLU A 87 10.59 4.38 12.07
C GLU A 87 11.72 3.53 12.64
N ARG A 88 11.58 3.12 13.90
CA ARG A 88 12.41 2.07 14.48
C ARG A 88 12.36 0.93 13.47
N GLU A 89 13.52 0.66 12.85
CA GLU A 89 13.87 -0.45 11.96
C GLU A 89 12.63 -1.24 11.56
N HIS A 90 12.13 -1.11 10.32
CA HIS A 90 11.12 -1.98 9.71
C HIS A 90 11.22 -3.37 10.34
N ASP A 91 10.39 -3.60 11.35
CA ASP A 91 10.78 -4.51 12.42
C ASP A 91 10.62 -5.92 11.85
N ALA A 92 11.36 -6.91 12.33
CA ALA A 92 11.12 -8.30 11.93
C ALA A 92 9.63 -8.68 12.06
N ARG A 93 8.90 -7.93 12.91
CA ARG A 93 7.44 -7.92 13.05
C ARG A 93 6.66 -7.62 11.78
N ASP A 94 7.11 -6.76 10.87
CA ASP A 94 6.37 -6.46 9.64
C ASP A 94 6.38 -7.62 8.65
N GLU A 95 7.53 -8.31 8.54
CA GLU A 95 7.64 -9.56 7.79
C GLU A 95 6.79 -10.65 8.45
N GLU A 96 6.83 -10.76 9.78
CA GLU A 96 5.98 -11.68 10.54
C GLU A 96 4.48 -11.35 10.35
N ILE A 97 4.10 -10.07 10.36
CA ILE A 97 2.72 -9.62 10.11
C ILE A 97 2.30 -9.99 8.69
N ALA A 98 3.17 -9.85 7.70
CA ALA A 98 2.86 -10.25 6.33
C ALA A 98 2.65 -11.77 6.21
N LEU A 99 3.52 -12.57 6.84
CA LEU A 99 3.40 -14.02 6.89
C LEU A 99 2.12 -14.46 7.61
N LEU A 100 1.81 -13.84 8.76
CA LEU A 100 0.60 -14.12 9.53
C LEU A 100 -0.66 -13.76 8.74
N LYS A 101 -0.69 -12.61 8.05
CA LYS A 101 -1.81 -12.23 7.18
C LYS A 101 -2.03 -13.22 6.06
N ALA A 102 -0.96 -13.69 5.42
CA ALA A 102 -1.04 -14.73 4.40
C ALA A 102 -1.61 -16.03 5.00
N LYS A 103 -1.15 -16.43 6.19
CA LYS A 103 -1.61 -17.65 6.85
C LYS A 103 -3.07 -17.59 7.27
N VAL A 104 -3.52 -16.43 7.76
CA VAL A 104 -4.94 -16.19 8.07
C VAL A 104 -5.77 -16.33 6.80
N GLY A 105 -5.35 -15.74 5.67
CA GLY A 105 -6.05 -15.90 4.40
C GLY A 105 -6.18 -17.35 3.95
N GLU A 106 -5.09 -18.13 4.04
CA GLU A 106 -5.11 -19.57 3.74
C GLU A 106 -6.10 -20.34 4.63
N LEU A 107 -6.06 -20.11 5.94
CA LEU A 107 -6.92 -20.80 6.91
C LEU A 107 -8.38 -20.42 6.73
N THR A 108 -8.69 -19.15 6.46
CA THR A 108 -10.04 -18.68 6.16
C THR A 108 -10.58 -19.36 4.91
N MET A 109 -9.82 -19.37 3.81
CA MET A 109 -10.23 -20.05 2.58
C MET A 109 -10.42 -21.56 2.80
N ALA A 110 -9.53 -22.21 3.56
CA ALA A 110 -9.68 -23.61 3.90
C ALA A 110 -10.95 -23.88 4.72
N GLY A 111 -11.26 -23.01 5.69
CA GLY A 111 -12.49 -23.07 6.48
C GLY A 111 -13.75 -22.93 5.64
N GLU A 112 -13.78 -21.96 4.73
CA GLU A 112 -14.89 -21.77 3.80
C GLU A 112 -15.14 -23.00 2.92
N LEU A 113 -14.08 -23.61 2.38
CA LEU A 113 -14.18 -24.83 1.59
C LEU A 113 -14.66 -26.03 2.40
N LEU A 114 -14.24 -26.14 3.66
CA LEU A 114 -14.69 -27.20 4.56
C LEU A 114 -16.17 -27.05 4.90
N ASN A 115 -16.63 -25.85 5.23
CA ASN A 115 -18.04 -25.57 5.52
C ASN A 115 -18.90 -25.86 4.28
N ALA A 116 -18.50 -25.38 3.09
CA ALA A 116 -19.21 -25.69 1.85
C ALA A 116 -19.29 -27.19 1.55
N LYS A 117 -18.27 -27.96 1.95
CA LYS A 117 -18.29 -29.42 1.84
C LYS A 117 -19.26 -30.05 2.83
N ILE A 118 -19.31 -29.57 4.07
CA ILE A 118 -20.25 -30.02 5.10
C ILE A 118 -21.68 -29.76 4.63
N ASP A 119 -22.01 -28.53 4.22
CA ASP A 119 -23.33 -28.17 3.72
C ASP A 119 -23.80 -29.08 2.59
N ARG A 120 -22.88 -29.45 1.68
CA ARG A 120 -23.18 -30.38 0.58
C ARG A 120 -23.48 -31.79 1.07
N LEU A 121 -22.76 -32.27 2.08
CA LEU A 121 -22.94 -33.59 2.67
C LEU A 121 -24.22 -33.67 3.51
N GLU A 122 -24.48 -32.64 4.33
CA GLU A 122 -25.68 -32.53 5.16
C GLU A 122 -26.93 -32.34 4.29
N GLY A 123 -26.81 -31.64 3.16
CA GLY A 123 -27.87 -31.51 2.15
C GLY A 123 -28.17 -32.80 1.37
N GLY A 124 -27.63 -33.96 1.77
CA GLY A 124 -27.93 -35.26 1.19
C GLY A 124 -27.40 -35.47 -0.23
N ARG A 125 -26.51 -34.60 -0.74
CA ARG A 125 -25.89 -34.76 -2.05
C ARG A 125 -24.60 -35.58 -1.93
N PRO A 126 -24.57 -36.83 -2.43
CA PRO A 126 -23.35 -37.63 -2.42
C PRO A 126 -22.26 -36.92 -3.25
N LEU A 127 -21.02 -36.95 -2.75
CA LEU A 127 -19.85 -36.55 -3.55
C LEU A 127 -19.83 -37.44 -4.80
N ALA A 128 -19.61 -36.84 -5.97
CA ALA A 128 -19.56 -37.60 -7.22
C ALA A 128 -18.53 -38.72 -7.08
N GLY A 129 -19.00 -39.97 -7.04
CA GLY A 129 -18.17 -41.14 -6.84
C GLY A 129 -17.07 -41.18 -7.89
N ARG A 130 -15.83 -41.43 -7.47
CA ARG A 130 -14.70 -41.59 -8.37
C ARG A 130 -14.98 -42.81 -9.26
N ARG A 131 -15.19 -42.60 -10.57
CA ARG A 131 -15.30 -43.72 -11.52
C ARG A 131 -13.97 -44.48 -11.52
N SER A 132 -13.99 -45.72 -11.05
CA SER A 132 -12.87 -46.65 -11.18
C SER A 132 -12.63 -46.87 -12.68
N ARG A 133 -11.43 -46.52 -13.15
CA ARG A 133 -11.00 -46.84 -14.51
C ARG A 133 -10.50 -48.28 -14.50
N ARG A 134 -11.26 -49.16 -15.16
CA ARG A 134 -10.87 -50.54 -15.45
C ARG A 134 -10.36 -50.62 -16.88
#